data_AF-A0A1B2D2Z6-F1
#
_entry.id   AF-A0A1B2D2Z6-F1
#
_cell.length_a   1.000
_cell.length_b   1.000
_cell.length_c   1.000
_cell.angle_alpha   90.00
_cell.angle_beta   90.00
_cell.angle_gamma   90.00
#
_symmetry.space_group_name_H-M   'P 1'
#
loop_
_entity.id
_entity.type
_entity.pdbx_description
1 polymer ?
#
loop_
_entity_poly.entity_id
_entity_poly.type
_entity_poly.pdbx_seq_one_letter_code
_entity_poly.pdbx_strand_id
1 'polypeptide(L)'
;MSDTAPISLDKAITTGLSEVTLSRTLELFAAHLASGSDRLLNFRGDLAERYNYDKIKPTMTPARAQGNVVFIEATSHKTGETGYYQILANQWKLLEVLARLG
;
A
#
# COMPACT_ATOMS: atom_id res chain seq x y z
N MET A 1 11.95 19.39 -7.35
CA MET A 1 10.54 19.79 -7.19
C MET A 1 9.79 18.56 -6.70
N SER A 2 9.53 18.48 -5.40
CA SER A 2 8.85 17.32 -4.81
C SER A 2 7.35 17.51 -4.99
N ASP A 3 6.79 17.03 -6.09
CA ASP A 3 5.33 16.88 -6.25
C ASP A 3 4.86 15.77 -5.31
N THR A 4 4.78 16.11 -4.02
CA THR A 4 4.00 15.33 -3.06
C THR A 4 2.70 16.08 -2.90
N ALA A 5 1.83 15.96 -3.91
CA ALA A 5 0.43 16.34 -3.73
C ALA A 5 -0.06 15.71 -2.41
N PRO A 6 -0.74 16.47 -1.54
CA PRO A 6 -1.23 15.92 -0.29
C PRO A 6 -2.15 14.75 -0.61
N ILE A 7 -1.84 13.59 -0.04
CA ILE A 7 -2.55 12.35 -0.28
C ILE A 7 -3.97 12.48 0.27
N SER A 8 -4.95 12.24 -0.60
CA SER A 8 -6.38 12.35 -0.29
C SER A 8 -6.79 11.28 0.73
N LEU A 9 -6.79 11.63 2.02
CA LEU A 9 -7.12 10.73 3.13
C LEU A 9 -8.60 10.35 3.21
N ASP A 10 -9.49 11.11 2.58
CA ASP A 10 -10.92 10.77 2.41
C ASP A 10 -11.12 9.45 1.65
N LYS A 11 -10.14 9.03 0.85
CA LYS A 11 -10.14 7.74 0.13
C LYS A 11 -9.48 6.61 0.92
N ALA A 12 -8.90 6.90 2.08
CA ALA A 12 -8.24 5.88 2.91
C ALA A 12 -9.27 5.06 3.71
N ILE A 13 -9.04 3.76 3.80
CA ILE A 13 -9.80 2.86 4.66
C ILE A 13 -9.18 2.88 6.05
N THR A 14 -9.85 3.49 7.03
CA THR A 14 -9.32 3.65 8.39
C THR A 14 -9.77 2.55 9.37
N THR A 15 -10.79 1.77 9.01
CA THR A 15 -11.31 0.68 9.85
C THR A 15 -10.25 -0.38 10.09
N GLY A 16 -9.99 -0.70 11.36
CA GLY A 16 -9.02 -1.72 11.77
C GLY A 16 -7.57 -1.25 11.76
N LEU A 17 -7.31 0.03 11.47
CA LEU A 17 -5.98 0.62 11.63
C LEU A 17 -5.74 1.03 13.08
N SER A 18 -4.59 0.62 13.61
CA SER A 18 -4.12 0.94 14.97
C SER A 18 -2.62 1.15 14.95
N GLU A 19 -2.04 1.66 16.03
CA GLU A 19 -0.57 1.79 16.17
C GLU A 19 0.14 0.44 16.00
N VAL A 20 -0.43 -0.64 16.53
CA VAL A 20 0.11 -2.00 16.36
C VAL A 20 0.14 -2.40 14.90
N THR A 21 -0.95 -2.11 14.18
CA THR A 21 -1.06 -2.43 12.75
C THR A 21 -0.12 -1.56 11.91
N LEU A 22 0.02 -0.28 12.27
CA LEU A 22 0.94 0.68 11.68
C LEU A 22 2.38 0.15 11.78
N SER A 23 2.86 -0.13 12.98
CA SER A 23 4.23 -0.62 13.22
C SER A 23 4.50 -1.91 12.44
N ARG A 24 3.57 -2.87 12.48
CA ARG A 24 3.71 -4.13 11.74
C ARG A 24 3.77 -3.92 10.23
N THR A 25 2.95 -3.02 9.69
CA THR A 25 2.90 -2.76 8.25
C THR A 25 4.19 -2.11 7.76
N LEU A 26 4.71 -1.12 8.51
CA LEU A 26 5.98 -0.48 8.20
C LEU A 26 7.15 -1.47 8.26
N GLU A 27 7.22 -2.30 9.29
CA GLU A 27 8.28 -3.31 9.46
C GLU A 27 8.28 -4.31 8.29
N LEU A 28 7.12 -4.87 7.95
CA LEU A 28 7.00 -5.85 6.86
C LEU A 28 7.32 -5.23 5.50
N PHE A 29 6.92 -3.98 5.26
CA PHE A 29 7.24 -3.31 4.01
C PHE A 29 8.74 -2.96 3.90
N ALA A 30 9.38 -2.55 5.00
CA ALA A 30 10.82 -2.35 5.02
C ALA A 30 11.58 -3.66 4.71
N ALA A 31 11.17 -4.79 5.31
CA ALA A 31 11.74 -6.10 5.01
C ALA A 31 11.50 -6.51 3.55
N HIS A 32 10.32 -6.20 2.99
CA HIS A 32 10.02 -6.42 1.59
C HIS A 32 10.99 -5.67 0.67
N LEU A 33 11.23 -4.38 0.90
CA LEU A 33 12.20 -3.59 0.14
C LEU A 33 13.63 -4.12 0.29
N ALA A 34 14.06 -4.42 1.51
CA ALA A 34 15.42 -4.92 1.78
C ALA A 34 15.71 -6.26 1.09
N SER A 35 14.68 -7.07 0.84
CA SER A 35 14.83 -8.34 0.11
C SER A 35 15.07 -8.16 -1.39
N GLY A 36 14.92 -6.96 -1.94
CA GLY A 36 15.00 -6.69 -3.39
C GLY A 36 13.94 -7.45 -4.20
N SER A 37 12.86 -7.89 -3.53
CA SER A 37 11.86 -8.75 -4.14
C SER A 37 10.95 -7.96 -5.08
N ASP A 38 10.80 -8.44 -6.31
CA ASP A 38 9.81 -7.96 -7.28
C ASP A 38 8.37 -8.44 -6.96
N ARG A 39 8.06 -8.62 -5.67
CA ARG A 39 6.79 -9.21 -5.22
C ARG A 39 5.66 -8.20 -5.41
N LEU A 40 4.69 -8.60 -6.22
CA LEU A 40 3.46 -7.84 -6.40
C LEU A 40 2.59 -7.91 -5.14
N LEU A 41 1.94 -6.80 -4.79
CA LEU A 41 0.95 -6.76 -3.71
C LEU A 41 -0.46 -6.89 -4.29
N ASN A 42 -1.29 -7.72 -3.64
CA ASN A 42 -2.67 -7.96 -4.05
C ASN A 42 -3.62 -6.98 -3.34
N PHE A 43 -4.72 -6.61 -4.00
CA PHE A 43 -5.82 -5.91 -3.35
C PHE A 43 -6.58 -6.83 -2.39
N ARG A 44 -7.01 -6.29 -1.25
CA ARG A 44 -7.70 -7.04 -0.20
C ARG A 44 -9.15 -7.32 -0.57
N GLY A 45 -9.56 -8.59 -0.46
CA GLY A 45 -10.97 -8.99 -0.47
C GLY A 45 -11.76 -8.45 -1.66
N ASP A 46 -12.87 -7.77 -1.39
CA ASP A 46 -13.78 -7.20 -2.40
C ASP A 46 -13.13 -6.11 -3.27
N LEU A 47 -12.06 -5.47 -2.80
CA LEU A 47 -11.30 -4.52 -3.62
C LEU A 47 -10.62 -5.22 -4.79
N ALA A 48 -10.21 -6.48 -4.64
CA ALA A 48 -9.63 -7.22 -5.75
C ALA A 48 -10.58 -7.22 -6.95
N GLU A 49 -11.86 -7.53 -6.75
CA GLU A 49 -12.87 -7.49 -7.82
C GLU A 49 -13.05 -6.09 -8.41
N ARG A 50 -13.11 -5.05 -7.56
CA ARG A 50 -13.25 -3.65 -8.02
C ARG A 50 -12.07 -3.19 -8.88
N TYR A 51 -10.87 -3.67 -8.58
CA TYR A 51 -9.67 -3.45 -9.37
C TYR A 51 -9.43 -4.56 -10.39
N ASN A 52 -10.44 -5.36 -10.73
CA ASN A 52 -10.37 -6.45 -11.71
C ASN A 52 -9.18 -7.41 -11.46
N TYR A 53 -8.89 -7.73 -10.21
CA TYR A 53 -7.75 -8.55 -9.78
C TYR A 53 -6.39 -8.04 -10.29
N ASP A 54 -6.24 -6.71 -10.40
CA ASP A 54 -4.93 -6.08 -10.58
C ASP A 54 -4.01 -6.33 -9.37
N LYS A 55 -2.74 -6.04 -9.54
CA LYS A 55 -1.72 -6.04 -8.49
C LYS A 55 -0.83 -4.81 -8.65
N ILE A 56 -0.19 -4.39 -7.58
CA ILE A 56 0.75 -3.27 -7.65
C ILE A 56 2.18 -3.74 -7.41
N LYS A 57 3.12 -3.15 -8.15
CA LYS A 57 4.55 -3.28 -7.92
C LYS A 57 5.03 -2.04 -7.16
N PRO A 58 5.47 -2.16 -5.89
CA PRO A 58 6.01 -1.02 -5.16
C PRO A 58 7.15 -0.34 -5.94
N THR A 59 7.14 0.99 -6.01
CA THR A 59 8.36 1.71 -6.37
C THR A 59 9.32 1.54 -5.19
N MET A 60 10.62 1.43 -5.42
CA MET A 60 11.61 1.08 -4.36
C MET A 60 11.80 2.20 -3.30
N THR A 61 10.74 2.96 -3.02
CA THR A 61 10.62 4.03 -2.04
C THR A 61 10.11 3.47 -0.72
N PRO A 62 10.60 3.97 0.44
CA PRO A 62 10.07 3.59 1.75
C PRO A 62 8.58 3.92 1.89
N ALA A 63 7.86 3.09 2.65
CA ALA A 63 6.50 3.40 3.04
C ALA A 63 6.46 4.66 3.92
N ARG A 64 5.38 5.42 3.78
CA ARG A 64 5.10 6.61 4.55
C ARG A 64 3.84 6.38 5.38
N ALA A 65 3.73 7.13 6.47
CA ALA A 65 2.61 7.05 7.38
C ALA A 65 1.97 8.42 7.59
N GLN A 66 0.64 8.43 7.71
CA GLN A 66 -0.14 9.59 8.15
C GLN A 66 -1.20 9.11 9.14
N GLY A 67 -1.01 9.40 10.43
CA GLY A 67 -1.72 8.70 11.50
C GLY A 67 -1.44 7.20 11.44
N ASN A 68 -2.49 6.37 11.49
CA ASN A 68 -2.36 4.91 11.36
C ASN A 68 -2.45 4.40 9.91
N VAL A 69 -2.53 5.29 8.93
CA VAL A 69 -2.57 4.95 7.51
C VAL A 69 -1.14 4.81 7.00
N VAL A 70 -0.81 3.64 6.43
CA VAL A 70 0.45 3.41 5.72
C VAL A 70 0.19 3.40 4.22
N PHE A 71 1.01 4.12 3.48
CA PHE A 71 0.90 4.20 2.03
C PHE A 71 2.28 4.16 1.36
N ILE A 72 2.26 3.72 0.11
CA ILE A 72 3.42 3.56 -0.74
C ILE A 72 3.12 4.14 -2.11
N GLU A 73 4.16 4.52 -2.85
CA GLU A 73 4.03 4.68 -4.29
C GLU A 73 4.24 3.31 -4.96
N ALA A 74 3.42 3.00 -5.95
CA ALA A 74 3.50 1.74 -6.68
C ALA A 74 2.95 1.89 -8.09
N THR A 75 3.32 0.97 -8.96
CA THR A 75 2.85 0.89 -10.35
C THR A 75 1.86 -0.25 -10.51
N SER A 76 0.71 0.01 -11.12
CA SER A 76 -0.24 -1.04 -11.52
C SER A 76 0.44 -2.01 -12.47
N HIS A 77 0.27 -3.31 -12.21
CA HIS A 77 0.79 -4.37 -13.06
C HIS A 77 0.01 -4.49 -14.37
N LYS A 78 -1.28 -4.14 -14.37
CA LYS A 78 -2.12 -4.17 -15.59
C LYS A 78 -2.01 -2.92 -16.44
N THR A 79 -2.06 -1.73 -15.83
CA THR A 79 -2.15 -0.47 -16.59
C THR A 79 -0.82 0.25 -16.72
N GLY A 80 0.18 -0.09 -15.90
CA GLY A 80 1.45 0.65 -15.83
C GLY A 80 1.32 2.03 -15.17
N GLU A 81 0.14 2.40 -14.67
CA GLU A 81 -0.04 3.68 -13.99
C GLU A 81 0.61 3.66 -12.60
N THR A 82 1.38 4.70 -12.31
CA THR A 82 1.93 4.92 -10.97
C THR A 82 0.97 5.76 -10.14
N GLY A 83 0.87 5.42 -8.85
CA GLY A 83 0.05 6.15 -7.90
C GLY A 83 0.38 5.79 -6.46
N TYR A 84 -0.28 6.47 -5.53
CA TYR A 84 -0.18 6.17 -4.11
C TYR A 84 -1.24 5.15 -3.71
N TYR A 85 -0.84 4.17 -2.91
CA TYR A 85 -1.69 3.08 -2.46
C TYR A 85 -1.56 2.91 -0.97
N GLN A 86 -2.70 2.81 -0.29
CA GLN A 86 -2.72 2.40 1.10
C GLN A 86 -2.47 0.89 1.19
N ILE A 87 -1.60 0.49 2.13
CA ILE A 87 -1.30 -0.92 2.38
C ILE A 87 -1.52 -1.29 3.85
N LEU A 88 -1.67 -2.59 4.09
CA LEU A 88 -1.85 -3.17 5.42
C LEU A 88 -1.14 -4.51 5.54
N ALA A 89 -0.52 -4.75 6.68
CA ALA A 89 -0.16 -6.09 7.11
C ALA A 89 -1.37 -6.82 7.69
N ASN A 90 -1.79 -7.92 7.07
CA ASN A 90 -2.84 -8.76 7.60
C ASN A 90 -2.33 -9.68 8.73
N GLN A 91 -3.23 -10.49 9.31
CA GLN A 91 -2.91 -11.40 10.42
C GLN A 91 -1.90 -12.51 10.06
N TRP A 92 -1.74 -12.80 8.76
CA TRP A 92 -0.78 -13.78 8.25
C TRP A 92 0.56 -13.15 7.81
N LYS A 93 0.82 -11.89 8.21
CA LYS A 93 2.03 -11.14 7.85
C LYS A 93 2.18 -10.90 6.34
N LEU A 94 1.08 -10.90 5.59
CA LEU A 94 1.07 -10.51 4.18
C LEU A 94 0.69 -9.03 4.04
N LEU A 95 1.32 -8.36 3.07
CA LEU A 95 1.00 -6.99 2.71
C LEU A 95 -0.08 -6.99 1.62
N GLU A 96 -1.15 -6.25 1.87
CA GLU A 96 -2.30 -6.13 0.98
C GLU A 96 -2.64 -4.67 0.72
N VAL A 97 -3.19 -4.39 -0.46
CA VAL A 97 -3.63 -3.06 -0.86
C VAL A 97 -5.06 -2.82 -0.38
N LEU A 98 -5.26 -1.69 0.31
CA LEU A 98 -6.56 -1.28 0.85
C LEU A 98 -7.26 -0.21 0.03
N ALA A 99 -6.52 0.63 -0.69
CA ALA A 99 -7.10 1.68 -1.52
C ALA A 99 -6.04 2.25 -2.46
N ARG A 100 -6.48 2.79 -3.61
CA ARG A 100 -5.70 3.78 -4.36
C ARG A 100 -6.05 5.17 -3.81
N LEU A 101 -5.02 5.92 -3.44
CA LEU A 101 -5.14 7.27 -2.94
C LEU A 101 -4.96 8.26 -4.11
N GLY A 102 -5.70 9.36 -4.06
CA GLY A 102 -5.71 10.40 -5.08
C GLY A 102 -5.09 11.69 -4.60
#